data_AF-A0A0C9USD6-F1
#
_entry.id   AF-A0A0C9USD6-F1
#
_cell.length_a   1.000
_cell.length_b   1.000
_cell.length_c   1.000
_cell.angle_alpha   90.00
_cell.angle_beta   90.00
_cell.angle_gamma   90.00
#
_symmetry.space_group_name_H-M   'P 1'
#
loop_
_entity.id
_entity.type
_entity.pdbx_description
1 polymer ?
#
loop_
_entity_poly.entity_id
_entity_poly.type
_entity_poly.pdbx_seq_one_letter_code
_entity_poly.pdbx_strand_id
1 'polypeptide(L)' 'MVSARASDPLFSWIDTKGNIRPLVKQTAIKFINNILVSWGWRMSFGHSFRIGGVSYYLAQKVDPKIIQITG' A
#
# COMPACT_ATOMS: atom_id res chain seq x y z
N MET A 1 -17.41 3.29 -8.04
CA MET A 1 -15.99 2.88 -8.07
C MET A 1 -15.61 2.62 -9.52
N VAL A 2 -14.65 3.35 -10.07
CA VAL A 2 -14.08 2.99 -11.37
C VAL A 2 -13.20 1.76 -11.15
N SER A 3 -13.49 0.66 -11.85
CA SER A 3 -12.70 -0.56 -11.73
C SER A 3 -11.45 -0.40 -12.60
N ALA A 4 -10.27 -0.46 -11.98
CA ALA A 4 -9.01 -0.49 -12.71
C ALA A 4 -9.02 -1.69 -13.66
N ARG A 5 -8.78 -1.45 -14.95
CA ARG A 5 -8.71 -2.51 -15.95
C ARG A 5 -7.27 -3.03 -16.02
N ALA A 6 -7.08 -4.28 -16.46
CA ALA A 6 -5.73 -4.82 -16.67
C ALA A 6 -4.90 -3.96 -17.65
N SER A 7 -5.57 -3.31 -18.60
CA SER A 7 -4.99 -2.36 -19.56
C SER A 7 -4.85 -0.93 -19.04
N ASP A 8 -5.47 -0.62 -17.90
CA ASP A 8 -5.49 0.71 -17.27
C ASP A 8 -5.40 0.56 -15.74
N PRO A 9 -4.23 0.15 -15.24
CA PRO A 9 -4.03 -0.09 -13.82
C PRO A 9 -4.01 1.23 -13.03
N LEU A 10 -4.75 1.28 -11.92
CA LEU A 10 -4.86 2.46 -11.03
C LEU A 10 -3.48 2.94 -10.52
N PHE A 11 -2.57 2.01 -10.27
CA PHE A 11 -1.19 2.31 -9.92
C PHE A 11 -0.28 1.81 -11.02
N SER A 12 0.37 2.74 -11.71
CA SER A 12 1.23 2.46 -12.84
C SER A 12 2.41 3.41 -12.92
N TRP A 13 3.42 3.04 -13.68
CA TRP A 13 4.52 3.92 -14.10
C TRP A 13 4.79 3.74 -15.58
N ILE A 14 5.40 4.75 -16.20
CA ILE A 14 5.78 4.72 -17.61
C ILE A 14 7.22 4.26 -17.70
N ASP A 15 7.48 3.18 -18.43
CA ASP A 15 8.85 2.72 -18.66
C ASP A 15 9.61 3.60 -19.65
N THR A 16 10.93 3.38 -19.79
CA THR A 16 11.77 4.17 -20.70
C THR A 16 11.39 4.06 -22.18
N LYS A 17 10.52 3.11 -22.53
CA LYS A 17 9.98 2.90 -23.87
C LYS A 17 8.55 3.45 -24.02
N GLY A 18 8.03 4.15 -23.01
CA GLY A 18 6.70 4.74 -23.02
C GLY A 18 5.55 3.79 -22.66
N ASN A 19 5.83 2.55 -22.24
CA ASN A 19 4.76 1.60 -21.90
C ASN A 19 4.24 1.82 -20.48
N ILE A 20 2.93 1.74 -20.30
CA ILE A 20 2.28 1.72 -18.99
C ILE A 20 2.54 0.35 -18.35
N ARG A 21 3.23 0.36 -17.20
CA ARG A 21 3.52 -0.83 -16.41
C ARG A 21 2.77 -0.76 -15.09
N PRO A 22 2.03 -1.80 -14.69
CA PRO A 22 1.41 -1.85 -13.38
C PRO A 22 2.49 -1.79 -12.29
N LEU A 23 2.21 -1.04 -11.23
CA LEU A 23 3.10 -0.98 -10.07
C LEU A 23 3.00 -2.31 -9.31
N VAL A 24 4.11 -3.04 -9.24
CA VAL A 24 4.18 -4.29 -8.48
C VAL A 24 4.46 -4.02 -7.00
N LYS A 25 3.96 -4.91 -6.13
CA LYS A 25 4.13 -4.83 -4.66
C LYS A 25 5.58 -4.57 -4.25
N GLN A 26 6.55 -5.25 -4.85
CA GLN A 26 7.95 -5.12 -4.49
C GLN A 26 8.47 -3.69 -4.72
N THR A 27 8.14 -3.08 -5.86
CA THR A 27 8.53 -1.71 -6.20
C THR A 27 7.89 -0.71 -5.26
N ALA A 28 6.60 -0.86 -4.96
CA ALA A 28 5.90 0.00 -4.01
C ALA A 28 6.53 -0.07 -2.60
N ILE A 29 6.78 -1.28 -2.09
CA ILE A 29 7.40 -1.47 -0.77
C ILE A 29 8.83 -0.94 -0.73
N LYS A 30 9.62 -1.12 -1.80
CA LYS A 30 10.97 -0.55 -1.88
C LYS A 30 10.92 0.98 -1.82
N PHE A 31 10.03 1.61 -2.58
CA PHE A 31 9.85 3.06 -2.56
C PHE A 31 9.48 3.58 -1.17
N ILE A 32 8.49 2.95 -0.52
CA ILE A 32 8.06 3.35 0.82
C ILE A 32 9.19 3.16 1.85
N ASN A 33 9.90 2.03 1.80
CA ASN A 33 10.99 1.76 2.72
C ASN A 33 12.15 2.75 2.55
N ASN A 34 12.45 3.20 1.33
CA ASN A 34 13.45 4.25 1.14
C ASN A 34 13.08 5.54 1.87
N ILE A 35 11.80 5.94 1.84
CA ILE A 35 11.31 7.12 2.58
C ILE A 35 11.37 6.87 4.09
N LEU A 36 10.85 5.74 4.57
CA LEU A 36 10.82 5.43 6.01
C LEU A 36 12.22 5.34 6.62
N VAL A 37 13.17 4.71 5.91
CA VAL A 37 14.57 4.63 6.34
C VAL A 37 15.21 6.01 6.38
N SER A 38 14.89 6.91 5.44
CA SER A 38 15.37 8.30 5.48
C SER A 38 14.87 9.07 6.70
N TRP A 39 13.73 8.67 7.28
CA TRP A 39 13.19 9.21 8.53
C TRP A 39 13.68 8.47 9.78
N GLY A 40 14.60 7.52 9.64
CA GLY A 40 15.12 6.71 10.75
C GLY A 40 14.21 5.56 11.19
N TRP A 41 13.17 5.24 10.41
CA TRP A 41 12.23 4.17 10.74
C TRP A 41 12.69 2.83 10.14
N ARG A 42 12.28 1.73 10.77
CA ARG A 42 12.60 0.39 10.28
C ARG A 42 11.87 0.07 8.97
N MET A 43 12.45 -0.84 8.19
CA MET A 43 11.81 -1.38 6.99
C MET A 43 10.44 -1.98 7.33
N SER A 44 9.44 -1.59 6.55
CA SER A 44 8.07 -2.06 6.63
C SER A 44 7.79 -3.08 5.53
N PHE A 45 6.94 -4.07 5.84
CA PHE A 45 6.39 -5.00 4.86
C PHE A 45 4.97 -4.58 4.50
N GLY A 46 4.44 -5.07 3.37
CA GLY A 46 3.04 -4.83 3.02
C GLY A 46 2.06 -5.24 4.13
N HIS A 47 2.41 -6.26 4.93
CA HIS A 47 1.63 -6.69 6.08
C HIS A 47 1.73 -5.73 7.28
N SER A 48 2.86 -5.03 7.45
CA SER A 48 3.06 -4.05 8.52
C SER A 48 2.03 -2.92 8.44
N PHE A 49 1.65 -2.48 7.24
CA PHE A 49 0.61 -1.47 7.05
C PHE A 49 -0.77 -1.98 7.49
N ARG A 50 -1.10 -3.25 7.23
CA ARG A 50 -2.37 -3.84 7.67
C ARG A 50 -2.43 -3.95 9.19
N ILE A 51 -1.37 -4.46 9.83
CA ILE A 51 -1.27 -4.52 11.29
C ILE A 51 -1.40 -3.12 11.90
N GLY A 52 -0.64 -2.15 11.37
CA GLY A 52 -0.69 -0.77 11.85
C GLY A 52 -2.08 -0.14 11.69
N GLY A 53 -2.74 -0.36 10.56
CA GLY A 53 -4.09 0.12 10.31
C GLY A 53 -5.12 -0.48 11.29
N VAL A 54 -5.09 -1.80 11.51
CA VAL A 54 -5.96 -2.47 12.49
C VAL A 54 -5.72 -1.90 13.89
N SER A 55 -4.46 -1.79 14.33
CA SER A 55 -4.11 -1.24 15.64
C SER A 55 -4.59 0.21 15.80
N TYR A 56 -4.47 1.04 14.77
CA TYR A 56 -4.94 2.42 14.77
C TYR A 56 -6.47 2.49 14.93
N TYR A 57 -7.24 1.74 14.14
CA TYR A 57 -8.70 1.77 14.24
C TYR A 57 -9.22 1.19 15.55
N LEU A 58 -8.57 0.18 16.12
CA LEU A 58 -8.88 -0.31 17.46
C LEU A 58 -8.65 0.76 18.52
N ALA A 59 -7.56 1.53 18.44
CA ALA A 59 -7.31 2.65 19.35
C ALA A 59 -8.39 3.75 19.24
N GLN A 60 -8.96 3.95 18.06
CA GLN A 60 -10.09 4.85 17.81
C GLN A 60 -11.45 4.30 18.24
N LYS A 61 -11.50 3.11 18.87
CA LYS A 61 -12.72 2.42 19.30
C LYS A 61 -13.69 2.12 18.15
N VAL A 62 -13.17 1.94 16.93
CA VAL A 62 -13.97 1.43 15.82
C VAL A 62 -14.38 0.00 16.12
N ASP A 63 -15.61 -0.36 15.78
CA ASP A 63 -16.15 -1.70 15.99
C ASP A 63 -15.20 -2.75 15.35
N PRO A 64 -14.71 -3.74 16.12
CA PRO A 64 -13.80 -4.76 15.61
C PRO A 64 -14.35 -5.54 14.39
N LYS A 65 -15.68 -5.69 14.29
CA LYS A 65 -16.34 -6.36 13.18
C LYS A 65 -16.30 -5.53 11.90
N ILE A 66 -16.36 -4.21 12.00
CA ILE A 66 -16.12 -3.31 10.85
C ILE A 66 -14.67 -3.44 10.37
N ILE A 67 -13.71 -3.49 11.29
CA ILE A 67 -12.29 -3.67 10.96
C ILE A 67 -12.04 -5.02 10.28
N GLN A 68 -12.69 -6.10 10.74
CA GLN A 68 -12.57 -7.44 10.15
C GLN A 68 -13.06 -7.52 8.70
N ILE A 69 -14.16 -6.84 8.36
CA ILE A 69 -14.71 -6.86 7.00
C ILE A 69 -13.85 -6.01 6.04
N THR A 70 -13.12 -5.02 6.57
CA THR A 70 -12.45 -3.98 5.77
C THR A 70 -10.92 -4.16 5.69
N GLY A 71 -10.30 -4.95 6.57
CA GLY A 71 -8.83 -5.16 6.67
C GLY A 71 -8.29 -6.40 5.96
#